data_AF-A0A847YAR5-F1
#
_entry.id   AF-A0A847YAR5-F1
#
_cell.length_a   1.000
_cell.length_b   1.000
_cell.length_c   1.000
_cell.angle_alpha   90.00
_cell.angle_beta   90.00
_cell.angle_gamma   90.00
#
_symmetry.space_group_name_H-M   'P 1'
#
loop_
_entity.id
_entity.type
_entity.pdbx_description
1 polymer ?
#
loop_
_entity_poly.entity_id
_entity_poly.type
_entity_poly.pdbx_seq_one_letter_code
_entity_poly.pdbx_strand_id
1 'polypeptide(L)'
;GPNTWNFRDVVRQFLSAEAAVVVRDESELERFVTQCLEMPDYRRELGNRARNLVLSHRGALDRTLALLAPWLESKPAETTEASARTQDSPPYRAAG
;
A
#
# COMPACT_ATOMS: atom_id res chain seq x y z
N GLY A 1 -12.66 -11.54 -12.64
CA GLY A 1 -13.83 -10.89 -12.02
C GLY A 1 -13.85 -9.40 -12.34
N PRO A 2 -15.02 -8.78 -12.52
CA PRO A 2 -15.18 -7.43 -13.06
C PRO A 2 -14.73 -6.28 -12.13
N ASN A 3 -14.42 -6.55 -10.86
CA ASN A 3 -14.00 -5.55 -9.88
C ASN A 3 -12.50 -5.61 -9.55
N THR A 4 -11.65 -5.69 -10.58
CA THR A 4 -10.19 -5.61 -10.39
C THR A 4 -9.69 -4.18 -10.31
N TRP A 5 -10.52 -3.14 -10.35
CA TRP A 5 -10.04 -1.75 -10.47
C TRP A 5 -9.08 -1.35 -9.33
N ASN A 6 -9.39 -1.70 -8.08
CA ASN A 6 -8.50 -1.51 -6.92
C ASN A 6 -7.24 -2.39 -6.93
N PHE A 7 -7.23 -3.42 -7.76
CA PHE A 7 -6.16 -4.42 -7.85
C PHE A 7 -5.54 -4.49 -9.25
N ARG A 8 -5.84 -3.52 -10.11
CA ARG A 8 -5.54 -3.60 -11.55
C ARG A 8 -4.04 -3.67 -11.77
N ASP A 9 -3.30 -2.90 -10.98
CA ASP A 9 -1.85 -2.86 -11.06
C ASP A 9 -1.23 -4.14 -10.53
N VAL A 10 -1.78 -4.73 -9.46
CA VAL A 10 -1.34 -6.04 -8.98
C VAL A 10 -1.64 -7.12 -10.03
N VAL A 11 -2.85 -7.15 -10.61
CA VAL A 11 -3.21 -8.13 -11.65
C VAL A 11 -2.30 -7.98 -12.87
N ARG A 12 -1.99 -6.74 -13.30
CA ARG A 12 -1.03 -6.49 -14.39
C ARG A 12 0.35 -7.04 -14.06
N GLN A 13 0.83 -6.87 -12.83
CA GLN A 13 2.12 -7.43 -12.40
C GLN A 13 2.10 -8.96 -12.44
N PHE A 14 1.04 -9.59 -11.94
CA PHE A 14 0.88 -11.05 -12.01
C PHE A 14 0.84 -11.57 -13.45
N LEU A 15 0.13 -10.90 -14.36
CA LEU A 15 0.09 -11.28 -15.77
C LEU A 15 1.44 -11.05 -16.47
N SER A 16 2.12 -9.94 -16.17
CA SER A 16 3.44 -9.63 -16.75
C SER A 16 4.53 -10.59 -16.29
N ALA A 17 4.40 -11.13 -15.07
CA ALA A 17 5.30 -12.14 -14.52
C ALA A 17 4.88 -13.57 -14.87
N GLU A 18 3.89 -13.76 -15.77
CA GLU A 18 3.32 -15.07 -16.11
C GLU A 18 2.89 -15.89 -14.88
N ALA A 19 2.51 -15.20 -13.81
CA ALA A 19 2.21 -15.74 -12.49
C ALA A 19 0.70 -15.95 -12.26
N ALA A 20 -0.13 -15.56 -13.22
CA ALA A 20 -1.57 -15.77 -13.20
C ALA A 20 -2.10 -15.93 -14.63
N VAL A 21 -3.29 -16.52 -14.75
CA VAL A 21 -4.04 -16.65 -16.00
C VAL A 21 -5.43 -16.04 -15.78
N VAL A 22 -5.91 -15.29 -16.75
CA VAL A 22 -7.31 -14.81 -16.75
C VAL A 22 -8.17 -15.85 -17.45
N VAL A 23 -9.15 -16.38 -16.73
CA VAL A 23 -10.23 -17.20 -17.28
C VAL A 23 -11.49 -16.36 -17.42
N ARG A 24 -12.14 -16.43 -18.57
CA ARG A 24 -13.26 -15.58 -18.98
C ARG A 24 -14.61 -16.26 -18.85
N ASP A 25 -14.64 -17.58 -18.89
CA ASP A 25 -15.84 -18.40 -18.86
C ASP A 25 -15.57 -19.76 -18.19
N GLU A 26 -16.65 -20.54 -18.08
CA GLU A 26 -16.65 -21.86 -17.46
C GLU A 26 -15.74 -22.86 -18.20
N SER A 27 -15.72 -22.81 -19.54
CA SER A 27 -14.91 -23.71 -20.36
C SER A 27 -13.40 -23.42 -20.25
N GLU A 28 -13.02 -22.14 -20.16
CA GLU A 28 -11.65 -21.74 -19.88
C GLU A 28 -11.22 -22.15 -18.47
N LEU A 29 -12.11 -22.03 -17.48
CA LEU A 29 -11.86 -22.47 -16.11
C LEU A 29 -11.65 -23.99 -16.04
N GLU A 30 -12.54 -24.77 -16.65
CA GLU A 30 -12.43 -26.24 -16.70
C GLU A 30 -11.08 -26.65 -17.30
N ARG A 31 -10.74 -26.09 -18.47
CA ARG A 31 -9.47 -26.38 -19.14
C ARG A 31 -8.26 -26.05 -18.26
N PHE A 32 -8.28 -24.89 -17.60
CA PHE A 32 -7.20 -24.46 -16.72
C PHE A 32 -7.03 -25.42 -15.52
N VAL A 33 -8.13 -25.82 -14.89
CA VAL A 33 -8.09 -26.75 -13.76
C VAL A 33 -7.60 -28.13 -14.21
N THR A 34 -8.13 -28.66 -15.31
CA THR A 34 -7.70 -29.94 -15.88
C THR A 34 -6.19 -29.92 -16.18
N GLN A 35 -5.70 -28.86 -16.83
CA GLN A 35 -4.27 -28.70 -17.09
C GLN A 35 -3.44 -28.68 -15.80
N CYS A 36 -3.90 -28.01 -14.73
CA CYS A 36 -3.19 -28.00 -13.45
C CYS A 36 -3.14 -29.39 -12.78
N LEU A 37 -4.19 -30.19 -12.95
CA LEU A 37 -4.28 -31.55 -12.40
C LEU A 37 -3.39 -32.52 -13.18
N GLU A 38 -3.44 -32.46 -14.52
CA GLU A 38 -2.71 -33.35 -15.42
C GLU A 38 -1.22 -32.99 -15.55
N MET A 39 -0.86 -31.72 -15.38
CA MET A 39 0.52 -31.23 -15.54
C MET A 39 1.07 -30.64 -14.23
N PRO A 40 1.65 -31.46 -13.35
CA PRO A 40 2.25 -31.01 -12.09
C PRO A 40 3.32 -29.93 -12.22
N ASP A 41 4.15 -30.02 -13.26
CA ASP A 41 5.19 -29.02 -13.53
C ASP A 41 4.59 -27.66 -13.83
N TYR A 42 3.53 -27.62 -14.65
CA TYR A 42 2.84 -26.38 -15.01
C TYR A 42 2.30 -25.65 -13.77
N ARG A 43 1.54 -26.35 -12.91
CA ARG A 43 0.97 -25.71 -11.71
C ARG A 43 2.06 -25.26 -10.72
N ARG A 44 3.15 -26.02 -10.62
CA ARG A 44 4.28 -25.71 -9.73
C ARG A 44 5.00 -24.47 -10.19
N GLU A 45 5.28 -24.38 -11.48
CA GLU A 45 5.98 -23.25 -12.07
C GLU A 45 5.14 -21.96 -11.98
N LEU A 46 3.84 -22.05 -12.31
CA LEU A 46 2.90 -20.95 -12.13
C LEU A 46 2.86 -20.45 -10.67
N GLY A 47 2.77 -21.38 -9.72
CA GLY A 47 2.79 -21.08 -8.29
C GLY A 47 4.11 -20.49 -7.80
N ASN A 48 5.24 -20.95 -8.33
CA ASN A 48 6.56 -20.43 -8.00
C ASN A 48 6.71 -18.97 -8.43
N ARG A 49 6.29 -18.63 -9.65
CA ARG A 49 6.32 -17.23 -10.14
C ARG A 49 5.41 -16.33 -9.31
N ALA A 50 4.20 -16.80 -9.00
CA ALA A 50 3.28 -16.09 -8.10
C ALA A 50 3.89 -15.84 -6.71
N ARG A 51 4.49 -16.86 -6.11
CA ARG A 51 5.17 -16.73 -4.81
C ARG A 51 6.33 -15.75 -4.88
N ASN A 52 7.18 -15.83 -5.91
CA ASN A 52 8.33 -14.95 -6.07
C ASN A 52 7.89 -13.49 -6.22
N LEU A 53 6.84 -13.21 -7.00
CA LEU A 53 6.29 -11.86 -7.17
C LEU A 53 5.73 -11.30 -5.84
N VAL A 54 5.04 -12.11 -5.05
CA VAL A 54 4.56 -11.68 -3.73
C VAL A 54 5.72 -11.38 -2.79
N LEU A 55 6.76 -12.22 -2.80
CA LEU A 55 7.94 -12.02 -1.97
C LEU A 55 8.74 -10.78 -2.39
N SER A 56 8.85 -10.47 -3.68
CA SER A 56 9.56 -9.27 -4.16
C SER A 56 8.85 -7.97 -3.75
N HIS A 57 7.54 -8.02 -3.50
CA HIS A 57 6.77 -6.85 -3.03
C HIS A 57 6.67 -6.75 -1.50
N ARG A 58 7.20 -7.70 -0.74
CA ARG A 58 7.38 -7.55 0.71
C ARG A 58 8.37 -6.41 1.00
N GLY A 59 8.12 -5.72 2.12
CA GLY A 59 8.91 -4.56 2.54
C GLY A 59 8.56 -3.25 1.83
N ALA A 60 7.50 -3.19 1.00
CA ALA A 60 7.05 -1.93 0.42
C ALA A 60 6.62 -0.93 1.52
N LEU A 61 6.00 -1.43 2.59
CA LEU A 61 5.68 -0.64 3.78
C LEU A 61 6.97 -0.13 4.45
N ASP A 62 7.91 -1.03 4.75
CA ASP A 62 9.17 -0.65 5.40
C ASP A 62 9.98 0.34 4.56
N ARG A 63 10.02 0.17 3.23
CA ARG A 63 10.65 1.11 2.29
C ARG A 63 9.95 2.47 2.32
N THR A 64 8.62 2.47 2.34
CA THR A 64 7.84 3.71 2.44
C THR A 64 8.12 4.42 3.76
N LEU A 65 8.12 3.70 4.87
CA LEU A 65 8.44 4.23 6.19
C LEU A 65 9.88 4.74 6.26
N ALA A 66 10.85 4.03 5.69
CA ALA A 66 12.25 4.47 5.61
C ALA A 66 12.42 5.76 4.79
N LEU A 67 11.65 5.93 3.72
CA LEU A 67 11.65 7.17 2.91
C LEU A 67 11.00 8.34 3.65
N LEU A 68 10.01 8.08 4.49
CA LEU A 68 9.31 9.11 5.27
C LEU A 68 10.02 9.45 6.59
N ALA A 69 10.78 8.53 7.17
CA ALA A 69 11.47 8.69 8.46
C ALA A 69 12.28 10.01 8.57
N PRO A 70 13.07 10.43 7.56
CA PRO A 70 13.83 11.70 7.63
C PRO A 70 12.96 12.95 7.74
N TRP A 71 11.69 12.90 7.32
CA TRP A 71 10.76 14.02 7.34
C TRP A 71 9.85 14.01 8.57
N LEU A 72 9.74 12.87 9.25
CA LEU A 72 8.98 12.70 10.48
C LEU A 72 9.80 13.11 11.72
N GLU A 73 11.13 13.12 11.61
CA GLU A 73 12.05 13.66 12.62
C GLU A 73 12.18 15.20 12.51
N SER A 74 11.06 15.93 12.51
CA SER A 74 11.08 17.36 12.82
C SER A 74 11.05 17.57 14.33
N LYS A 75 12.14 18.12 14.86
CA LYS A 75 12.46 18.51 16.25
C LYS A 75 11.23 18.87 17.14
N PRO A 76 11.22 18.53 18.46
CA PRO A 76 10.09 18.83 19.33
C PRO A 76 9.79 20.33 19.31
N ALA A 77 8.51 20.67 19.38
CA ALA A 77 8.06 22.04 19.59
C ALA A 77 8.89 22.66 20.73
N GLU A 78 9.70 23.66 20.39
CA GLU A 78 10.27 24.55 21.39
C GLU A 78 9.09 25.28 22.02
N THR A 79 8.62 24.72 23.14
CA THR A 79 7.88 25.46 24.16
C THR A 79 8.76 26.63 24.57
N THR A 80 8.62 27.74 23.85
CA THR A 80 9.14 29.02 24.29
C THR A 80 8.23 29.51 25.40
N GLU A 81 8.54 29.06 26.61
CA GLU A 81 8.29 29.82 27.82
C GLU A 81 9.05 31.15 27.71
N ALA A 82 8.44 32.17 27.09
CA ALA A 82 8.85 33.55 27.25
C ALA A 82 7.92 34.20 28.26
N SER A 83 8.34 34.07 29.52
CA SER A 83 7.91 34.84 30.67
C SER A 83 7.85 36.35 30.37
N ALA A 84 6.83 36.98 30.96
CA ALA A 84 6.79 38.39 31.37
C ALA A 84 6.88 39.48 30.28
N ARG A 85 5.71 40.05 29.95
CA ARG A 85 5.55 41.51 29.98
C ARG A 85 4.18 41.89 30.55
N THR A 86 4.22 42.24 31.83
CA THR A 86 3.23 43.05 32.56
C THR A 86 3.10 44.44 31.90
N GLN A 87 1.95 45.11 32.12
CA GLN A 87 1.55 46.49 31.74
C GLN A 87 1.02 46.64 30.30
N ASP A 88 -0.16 47.19 30.02
CA ASP A 88 -1.04 48.09 30.77
C ASP A 88 -2.44 48.06 30.10
N SER A 89 -3.53 47.88 30.87
CA SER A 89 -4.91 47.95 30.35
C SER A 89 -5.65 49.08 31.08
N PRO A 90 -6.14 50.13 30.37
CA PRO A 90 -7.01 51.11 30.99
C PRO A 90 -8.44 50.52 31.16
N PRO A 91 -9.16 50.88 32.24
CA PRO A 91 -10.48 50.33 32.49
C PRO A 91 -11.50 50.98 31.56
N TYR A 92 -12.19 50.17 30.76
CA TYR A 92 -13.40 50.59 30.06
C TYR A 92 -14.48 50.92 31.09
N ARG A 93 -14.70 52.21 31.36
CA ARG A 93 -15.87 52.69 32.09
C ARG A 93 -17.07 52.78 31.15
N ALA A 94 -18.16 52.18 31.62
CA ALA A 94 -19.49 52.24 31.06
C ALA A 94 -19.99 53.69 30.89
N ALA A 95 -20.68 53.93 29.78
CA ALA A 95 -21.77 54.88 29.66
C ALA A 95 -22.92 54.07 28.99
N GLY A 96 -24.15 54.02 29.50
CA GLY A 96 -24.86 55.09 30.19
C GLY A 96 -25.61 55.89 29.15
#